data_AF-A0A831X5H5-F1
#
_entry.id   AF-A0A831X5H5-F1
#
_cell.length_a   1.000
_cell.length_b   1.000
_cell.length_c   1.000
_cell.angle_alpha   90.00
_cell.angle_beta   90.00
_cell.angle_gamma   90.00
#
_symmetry.space_group_name_H-M   'P 1'
#
loop_
_entity.id
_entity.type
_entity.pdbx_description
1 polymer ?
#
loop_
_entity_poly.entity_id
_entity_poly.type
_entity_poly.pdbx_seq_one_letter_code
_entity_poly.pdbx_strand_id
1 'polypeptide(L)'
;MDNIENMQANMPPTGVHQATKSSSHQPMDMLNVTPIVEVEPRFIEHLMMYKGKRIIVCTTVEKMEGILDDVAVDHLTLKINDRIHHVRYGQIVYFA
;
A
#
# COMPACT_ATOMS: atom_id res chain seq x y z
N MET A 1 -17.55 8.76 81.06
CA MET A 1 -16.95 10.09 80.84
C MET A 1 -15.47 9.83 80.77
N ASP A 2 -14.93 9.59 79.58
CA ASP A 2 -13.50 9.33 79.42
C ASP A 2 -13.03 10.07 78.18
N ASN A 3 -12.10 10.98 78.43
CA ASN A 3 -11.55 11.95 77.52
C ASN A 3 -10.03 11.74 77.54
N ILE A 4 -9.40 11.90 76.37
CA ILE A 4 -7.97 12.24 76.17
C ILE A 4 -6.95 11.08 76.23
N GLU A 5 -6.48 10.64 75.05
CA GLU A 5 -5.04 10.50 74.73
C GLU A 5 -4.89 10.38 73.20
N ASN A 6 -4.56 11.45 72.46
CA ASN A 6 -3.25 12.10 72.25
C ASN A 6 -2.40 11.48 71.11
N MET A 7 -2.41 12.19 69.98
CA MET A 7 -1.32 12.49 69.03
C MET A 7 -0.16 11.49 68.79
N GLN A 8 -0.06 10.97 67.55
CA GLN A 8 1.19 10.77 66.77
C GLN A 8 0.80 10.12 65.42
N ALA A 9 1.00 10.71 64.24
CA ALA A 9 2.23 11.08 63.54
C ALA A 9 2.44 10.18 62.29
N ASN A 10 2.87 10.83 61.20
CA ASN A 10 3.70 10.31 60.10
C ASN A 10 3.07 9.64 58.86
N MET A 11 2.96 10.47 57.81
CA MET A 11 3.34 10.28 56.40
C MET A 11 2.78 9.08 55.59
N PRO A 12 2.28 9.31 54.35
CA PRO A 12 2.00 8.20 53.44
C PRO A 12 3.31 7.56 52.93
N PRO A 13 3.38 6.22 52.83
CA PRO A 13 4.55 5.54 52.30
C PRO A 13 4.71 5.82 50.82
N THR A 14 5.97 5.99 50.43
CA THR A 14 6.50 6.18 49.08
C THR A 14 5.82 5.25 48.08
N GLY A 15 5.18 5.83 47.06
CA GLY A 15 4.46 5.11 46.03
C GLY A 15 5.35 4.11 45.30
N VAL A 16 4.99 2.84 45.37
CA VAL A 16 5.60 1.76 44.59
C VAL A 16 5.21 1.99 43.12
N HIS A 17 6.21 2.12 42.25
CA HIS A 17 6.01 2.26 40.81
C HIS A 17 5.19 1.08 40.27
N GLN A 18 3.94 1.34 39.89
CA GLN A 18 3.11 0.35 39.21
C GLN A 18 3.55 0.32 37.75
N ALA A 19 4.23 -0.76 37.34
CA ALA A 19 4.56 -1.03 35.97
C ALA A 19 3.25 -1.05 35.14
N THR A 20 3.11 -0.08 34.25
CA THR A 20 1.99 -0.02 33.31
C THR A 20 2.10 -1.21 32.38
N LYS A 21 1.00 -1.98 32.32
CA LYS A 21 0.90 -3.18 31.50
C LYS A 21 1.22 -2.84 30.05
N SER A 22 2.14 -3.63 29.52
CA SER A 22 2.60 -3.69 28.14
C SER A 22 1.51 -3.43 27.11
N SER A 23 1.79 -2.45 26.23
CA SER A 23 1.11 -2.28 24.95
C SER A 23 1.12 -3.59 24.19
N SER A 24 -0.06 -4.19 23.99
CA SER A 24 -0.25 -5.38 23.17
C SER A 24 0.11 -5.03 21.73
N HIS A 25 1.30 -5.42 21.30
CA HIS A 25 1.65 -5.50 19.88
C HIS A 25 0.75 -6.60 19.28
N GLN A 26 -0.31 -6.19 18.60
CA GLN A 26 -1.00 -7.10 17.69
C GLN A 26 -0.05 -7.33 16.51
N PRO A 27 0.30 -8.59 16.17
CA PRO A 27 1.01 -8.84 14.93
C PRO A 27 0.10 -8.38 13.79
N MET A 28 0.57 -7.42 12.99
CA MET A 28 -0.08 -7.15 11.71
C MET A 28 0.15 -8.41 10.88
N ASP A 29 -0.87 -9.23 10.73
CA ASP A 29 -0.87 -10.30 9.74
C ASP A 29 -0.62 -9.65 8.39
N MET A 30 0.61 -9.78 7.91
CA MET A 30 1.01 -9.32 6.59
C MET A 30 0.19 -10.15 5.61
N LEU A 31 -0.93 -9.60 5.13
CA LEU A 31 -1.76 -10.26 4.14
C LEU A 31 -0.87 -10.57 2.94
N ASN A 32 -0.52 -11.85 2.80
CA ASN A 32 0.20 -12.36 1.65
C ASN A 32 -0.79 -12.47 0.49
N VAL A 33 -1.26 -11.32 0.01
CA VAL A 33 -2.18 -11.24 -1.12
C VAL A 33 -1.39 -11.61 -2.36
N THR A 34 -1.58 -12.83 -2.85
CA THR A 34 -1.15 -13.17 -4.21
C THR A 34 -2.12 -12.49 -5.16
N PRO A 35 -1.71 -11.47 -5.94
CA PRO A 35 -2.61 -10.83 -6.88
C PRO A 35 -3.00 -11.85 -7.96
N ILE A 36 -4.29 -12.14 -8.07
CA ILE A 36 -4.84 -12.90 -9.18
C ILE A 36 -5.03 -11.91 -10.32
N VAL A 37 -4.34 -12.14 -11.44
CA VAL A 37 -4.43 -11.29 -12.64
C VAL A 37 -4.96 -12.14 -13.77
N GLU A 38 -6.14 -11.79 -14.26
CA GLU A 38 -6.66 -12.36 -15.49
C GLU A 38 -5.86 -11.77 -16.66
N VAL A 39 -5.11 -12.62 -17.34
CA VAL A 39 -4.30 -12.24 -18.50
C VAL A 39 -4.98 -12.72 -19.76
N GLU A 40 -5.02 -11.86 -20.78
CA GLU A 40 -5.34 -12.26 -22.14
C GLU A 40 -4.03 -12.48 -22.90
N PRO A 41 -3.58 -13.73 -23.12
CA PRO A 41 -2.22 -13.99 -23.62
C PRO A 41 -1.93 -13.31 -24.95
N ARG A 42 -2.90 -13.33 -25.87
CA ARG A 42 -2.78 -12.66 -27.18
C ARG A 42 -2.66 -11.15 -27.08
N PHE A 43 -3.31 -10.53 -26.10
CA PHE A 43 -3.24 -9.09 -25.89
C PHE A 43 -1.83 -8.68 -25.46
N ILE A 44 -1.26 -9.41 -24.49
CA ILE A 44 0.11 -9.18 -24.00
C ILE A 44 1.14 -9.46 -25.10
N GLU A 45 0.98 -10.56 -25.85
CA GLU A 45 1.82 -10.89 -27.00
C GLU A 45 1.83 -9.77 -28.04
N HIS A 46 0.65 -9.25 -28.40
CA HIS A 46 0.55 -8.14 -29.34
C HIS A 46 1.22 -6.88 -28.80
N LEU A 47 0.99 -6.49 -27.54
CA LEU A 47 1.67 -5.35 -26.91
C LEU A 47 3.20 -5.49 -26.99
N MET A 48 3.72 -6.68 -26.74
CA MET A 48 5.16 -6.96 -26.80
C MET A 48 5.77 -6.65 -28.17
N MET A 49 5.02 -6.82 -29.26
CA MET A 49 5.45 -6.49 -30.63
C MET A 49 5.63 -4.97 -30.87
N TYR A 50 5.06 -4.14 -29.98
CA TYR A 50 5.17 -2.68 -30.01
C TYR A 50 6.17 -2.13 -28.99
N LYS A 51 6.91 -2.99 -28.27
CA LYS A 51 7.93 -2.52 -27.32
C LYS A 51 8.96 -1.62 -28.01
N GLY A 52 9.26 -0.49 -27.39
CA GLY A 52 10.10 0.58 -27.93
C GLY A 52 9.44 1.45 -29.00
N LYS A 53 8.18 1.20 -29.39
CA LYS A 53 7.43 1.99 -30.38
C LYS A 53 6.49 2.96 -29.70
N ARG A 54 6.16 4.03 -30.42
CA ARG A 54 5.10 4.96 -30.02
C ARG A 54 3.74 4.30 -30.27
N ILE A 55 2.90 4.28 -29.26
CA ILE A 55 1.53 3.74 -29.30
C ILE A 55 0.55 4.72 -28.63
N ILE A 56 -0.72 4.51 -28.91
CA ILE A 56 -1.84 5.14 -28.21
C ILE A 56 -2.50 4.07 -27.34
N VAL A 57 -2.63 4.34 -26.04
CA VAL A 57 -3.39 3.51 -25.11
C VAL A 57 -4.64 4.29 -24.68
N CYS A 58 -5.81 3.73 -24.96
CA CYS A 58 -7.06 4.27 -24.45
C CYS A 58 -7.38 3.61 -23.11
N THR A 59 -7.39 4.40 -22.05
CA THR A 59 -7.85 3.96 -20.74
C THR A 59 -9.35 4.20 -20.59
N THR A 60 -9.91 3.73 -19.48
CA THR A 60 -11.28 4.02 -19.05
C THR A 60 -11.55 5.50 -18.80
N VAL A 61 -10.50 6.29 -18.54
CA VAL A 61 -10.59 7.72 -18.22
C VAL A 61 -10.19 8.59 -19.42
N GLU A 62 -9.06 8.29 -20.06
CA GLU A 62 -8.50 9.10 -21.13
C GLU A 62 -7.57 8.33 -22.09
N LYS A 63 -7.17 8.98 -23.19
CA LYS A 63 -6.17 8.46 -24.13
C LYS A 63 -4.78 8.98 -23.76
N MET A 64 -3.83 8.07 -23.74
CA MET A 64 -2.41 8.33 -23.48
C MET A 64 -1.60 7.98 -24.74
N GLU A 65 -0.73 8.88 -25.17
CA GLU A 65 0.18 8.64 -26.30
C GLU A 65 1.63 8.71 -25.80
N GLY A 66 2.40 7.65 -26.05
CA GLY A 66 3.76 7.54 -25.54
C GLY A 66 4.54 6.38 -26.15
N ILE A 67 5.79 6.22 -25.74
CA ILE A 67 6.60 5.05 -26.13
C ILE A 67 6.30 3.91 -25.15
N LEU A 68 5.98 2.72 -25.68
CA LEU A 68 5.84 1.52 -24.87
C LEU A 68 7.22 1.06 -24.39
N ASP A 69 7.55 1.38 -23.14
CA ASP A 69 8.86 1.11 -22.56
C ASP A 69 8.96 -0.35 -22.10
N ASP A 70 7.94 -0.85 -21.41
CA ASP A 70 7.90 -2.22 -20.90
C ASP A 70 6.48 -2.77 -20.79
N VAL A 71 6.38 -4.09 -20.68
CA VAL A 71 5.12 -4.84 -20.59
C VAL A 71 5.31 -5.93 -19.53
N ALA A 72 4.66 -5.75 -18.38
CA ALA A 72 4.68 -6.69 -17.26
C ALA A 72 3.43 -7.58 -17.26
N VAL A 73 3.32 -8.48 -16.27
CA VAL A 73 2.17 -9.41 -16.19
C VAL A 73 0.85 -8.72 -15.86
N ASP A 74 0.87 -7.57 -15.18
CA ASP A 74 -0.31 -6.88 -14.66
C ASP A 74 -0.47 -5.43 -15.17
N HIS A 75 0.57 -4.89 -15.80
CA HIS A 75 0.58 -3.52 -16.31
C HIS A 75 1.55 -3.36 -17.48
N LEU A 76 1.38 -2.27 -18.21
CA LEU A 76 2.36 -1.78 -19.18
C LEU A 76 2.98 -0.47 -18.69
N THR A 77 4.13 -0.13 -19.27
CA THR A 77 4.88 1.08 -18.95
C THR A 77 4.96 1.96 -20.19
N LEU A 78 4.40 3.17 -20.10
CA LEU A 78 4.49 4.19 -21.14
C LEU A 78 5.46 5.30 -20.73
N LYS A 79 6.37 5.66 -21.63
CA LYS A 79 7.20 6.85 -21.51
C LYS A 79 6.54 8.03 -22.24
N ILE A 80 6.15 9.06 -21.48
CA ILE A 80 5.48 10.28 -21.98
C ILE A 80 6.24 11.49 -21.43
N ASN A 81 6.77 12.36 -22.30
CA ASN A 81 7.52 13.56 -21.89
C ASN A 81 8.61 13.26 -20.83
N ASP A 82 9.39 12.20 -21.05
CA ASP A 82 10.42 11.68 -20.15
C ASP A 82 9.95 11.21 -18.76
N ARG A 83 8.64 11.05 -18.57
CA ARG A 83 8.05 10.42 -17.38
C ARG A 83 7.57 9.01 -17.69
N ILE A 84 7.69 8.15 -16.68
CA ILE A 84 7.25 6.76 -16.72
C ILE A 84 5.85 6.66 -16.12
N HIS A 85 4.92 6.07 -16.88
CA HIS A 85 3.54 5.86 -16.49
C HIS A 85 3.23 4.37 -16.50
N HIS A 86 2.86 3.82 -15.33
CA HIS A 86 2.37 2.45 -15.22
C HIS A 86 0.85 2.44 -15.45
N VAL A 87 0.40 1.67 -16.44
CA VAL A 87 -1.02 1.52 -16.78
C VAL A 87 -1.42 0.07 -16.56
N ARG A 88 -2.31 -0.16 -15.59
CA ARG A 88 -2.83 -1.50 -15.30
C ARG A 88 -3.72 -1.99 -16.43
N TYR A 89 -3.63 -3.27 -16.78
CA TYR A 89 -4.44 -3.84 -17.88
C TYR A 89 -5.94 -3.69 -17.66
N GLY A 90 -6.43 -3.84 -16.43
CA GLY A 90 -7.85 -3.64 -16.10
C GLY A 90 -8.37 -2.20 -16.31
N GLN A 91 -7.50 -1.24 -16.65
CA GLN A 91 -7.89 0.12 -17.00
C GLN A 91 -7.78 0.40 -18.50
N ILE A 92 -7.28 -0.54 -19.31
CA ILE A 92 -7.09 -0.37 -20.75
C ILE A 92 -8.33 -0.86 -21.48
N VAL A 93 -8.88 -0.01 -22.34
CA VAL A 93 -9.98 -0.36 -23.24
C VAL A 93 -9.43 -0.90 -24.56
N TYR A 94 -8.40 -0.26 -25.12
CA TYR A 94 -7.70 -0.73 -26.32
C TYR A 94 -6.34 -0.03 -26.48
N PHE A 95 -5.50 -0.53 -27.40
CA PHE A 95 -4.29 0.16 -27.87
C PHE A 95 -4.22 0.18 -29.41
N ALA A 96 -3.47 1.14 -29.97
CA ALA A 96 -3.24 1.31 -31.40
C ALA A 96 -1.84 1.83 -31.70
#